data_AF-A0A6H1U2F2-F1
#
_entry.id   AF-A0A6H1U2F2-F1
#
_cell.length_a   1.000
_cell.length_b   1.000
_cell.length_c   1.000
_cell.angle_alpha   90.00
_cell.angle_beta   90.00
_cell.angle_gamma   90.00
#
_symmetry.space_group_name_H-M   'P 1'
#
loop_
_entity.id
_entity.type
_entity.pdbx_description
1 polymer ?
#
loop_
_entity_poly.entity_id
_entity_poly.type
_entity_poly.pdbx_seq_one_letter_code
_entity_poly.pdbx_strand_id
1 'polypeptide(L)'
;MANIKSAIKRIKINERNRLRNKSYKSAVKTLMKKVFVSIEEYSQNPSDELRQEIDRRMSAAYSKIDKAVKRGAYHKNNGSRKKARLAKAFKAHVEPFSAAS
;
A
#
# COMPACT_ATOMS: atom_id res chain seq x y z
N MET A 1 1.83 -32.95 11.57
CA MET A 1 1.39 -33.74 10.40
C MET A 1 -0.13 -33.76 10.39
N ALA A 2 -0.80 -33.52 9.27
CA ALA A 2 -2.25 -33.73 9.18
C ALA A 2 -2.50 -35.11 8.59
N ASN A 3 -3.23 -35.97 9.30
CA ASN A 3 -3.45 -37.36 8.87
C ASN A 3 -4.75 -37.52 8.06
N ILE A 4 -5.69 -36.57 8.20
CA ILE A 4 -6.96 -36.58 7.48
C ILE A 4 -6.76 -35.95 6.09
N LYS A 5 -7.27 -36.62 5.04
CA LYS A 5 -7.15 -36.16 3.63
C LYS A 5 -7.64 -34.71 3.42
N SER A 6 -8.75 -34.33 4.07
CA SER A 6 -9.29 -32.97 4.01
C SER A 6 -8.32 -31.94 4.62
N ALA A 7 -7.68 -32.27 5.74
CA ALA A 7 -6.72 -31.40 6.41
C ALA A 7 -5.44 -31.21 5.58
N ILE A 8 -4.90 -32.28 4.98
CA ILE A 8 -3.75 -32.19 4.04
C ILE A 8 -4.08 -31.24 2.87
N LYS A 9 -5.27 -31.37 2.29
CA LYS A 9 -5.74 -30.49 1.21
C LYS A 9 -5.81 -29.04 1.66
N ARG A 10 -6.36 -28.77 2.85
CA ARG A 10 -6.46 -27.40 3.40
C ARG A 10 -5.09 -26.79 3.65
N ILE A 11 -4.12 -27.54 4.17
CA ILE A 11 -2.73 -27.07 4.34
C ILE A 11 -2.13 -26.64 3.00
N LYS A 12 -2.24 -27.46 1.96
CA LYS A 12 -1.72 -27.13 0.61
C LYS A 12 -2.36 -25.87 0.02
N ILE A 13 -3.68 -25.71 0.17
CA ILE A 13 -4.41 -24.52 -0.30
C ILE A 13 -3.99 -23.27 0.48
N ASN A 14 -3.89 -23.39 1.81
CA ASN A 14 -3.50 -22.29 2.68
C ASN A 14 -2.08 -21.81 2.36
N GLU A 15 -1.14 -22.72 2.13
CA GLU A 15 0.24 -22.36 1.78
C GLU A 15 0.30 -21.60 0.45
N ARG A 16 -0.40 -22.09 -0.58
CA ARG A 16 -0.51 -21.41 -1.87
C ARG A 16 -1.08 -20.00 -1.72
N ASN A 17 -2.16 -19.85 -0.97
CA ASN A 17 -2.81 -18.56 -0.74
C ASN A 17 -1.93 -17.63 0.11
N ARG A 18 -1.20 -18.18 1.09
CA ARG A 18 -0.25 -17.44 1.93
C ARG A 18 0.84 -16.81 1.08
N LEU A 19 1.47 -17.58 0.18
CA LEU A 19 2.54 -17.08 -0.69
C LEU A 19 2.05 -15.97 -1.62
N ARG A 20 0.87 -16.15 -2.24
CA ARG A 20 0.24 -15.11 -3.09
C ARG A 20 -0.03 -13.83 -2.28
N ASN A 21 -0.67 -13.97 -1.12
CA ASN A 21 -1.00 -12.82 -0.27
C ASN A 21 0.25 -12.14 0.30
N LYS A 22 1.31 -12.90 0.60
CA LYS A 22 2.60 -12.37 1.07
C LYS A 22 3.18 -11.40 0.05
N SER A 23 3.19 -11.75 -1.24
CA SER A 23 3.70 -10.90 -2.33
C SER A 23 2.93 -9.57 -2.44
N TYR A 24 1.60 -9.59 -2.39
CA TYR A 24 0.81 -8.35 -2.41
C TYR A 24 1.05 -7.49 -1.17
N LYS A 25 1.07 -8.11 0.02
CA LYS A 25 1.27 -7.41 1.29
C LYS A 25 2.66 -6.76 1.37
N SER A 26 3.71 -7.47 0.95
CA SER A 26 5.07 -6.94 0.94
C SER A 26 5.20 -5.79 -0.07
N ALA A 27 4.70 -5.96 -1.30
CA ALA A 27 4.76 -4.92 -2.32
C ALA A 27 4.06 -3.62 -1.88
N VAL A 28 2.86 -3.73 -1.30
CA VAL A 28 2.16 -2.55 -0.75
C VAL A 28 2.95 -1.93 0.39
N LYS A 29 3.50 -2.72 1.33
CA LYS A 29 4.32 -2.19 2.43
C LYS A 29 5.53 -1.43 1.91
N THR A 30 6.23 -1.97 0.92
CA THR A 30 7.41 -1.34 0.30
C THR A 30 7.05 -0.04 -0.39
N LEU A 31 6.00 -0.03 -1.23
CA LEU A 31 5.57 1.19 -1.93
C LEU A 31 5.13 2.28 -0.95
N MET A 32 4.37 1.92 0.09
CA MET A 32 3.99 2.88 1.13
C MET A 32 5.20 3.45 1.84
N LYS A 33 6.21 2.63 2.19
CA LYS A 33 7.44 3.12 2.82
C LYS A 33 8.18 4.10 1.92
N LYS A 34 8.31 3.79 0.63
CA LYS A 34 8.93 4.69 -0.36
C LYS A 34 8.23 6.04 -0.40
N VAL A 35 6.89 6.06 -0.46
CA VAL A 35 6.11 7.31 -0.44
C VAL A 35 6.40 8.14 0.82
N PHE A 36 6.43 7.52 2.00
CA PHE A 36 6.71 8.26 3.24
C PHE A 36 8.13 8.85 3.26
N VAL A 37 9.13 8.08 2.84
CA VAL A 37 10.51 8.57 2.74
C VAL A 37 10.59 9.77 1.79
N SER A 38 9.92 9.71 0.63
CA SER A 38 9.90 10.84 -0.32
C SER A 38 9.23 12.09 0.24
N ILE A 39 8.15 11.89 1.03
CA ILE A 39 7.45 13.00 1.69
C ILE A 39 8.36 13.64 2.76
N GLU A 40 9.09 12.83 3.53
CA GLU A 40 10.07 13.31 4.51
C GLU A 40 11.21 14.08 3.84
N GLU A 41 11.76 13.57 2.74
CA GLU A 41 12.79 14.24 1.93
C GLU A 41 12.30 15.57 1.37
N TYR A 42 11.08 15.61 0.82
CA TYR A 42 10.45 16.83 0.32
C TYR A 42 10.23 17.87 1.43
N SER A 43 9.91 17.43 2.65
CA SER A 43 9.74 18.32 3.80
C SER A 43 11.06 18.99 4.22
N GLN A 44 12.21 18.40 3.90
CA GLN A 44 13.53 18.97 4.19
C GLN A 44 14.02 19.86 3.05
N ASN A 45 13.84 19.41 1.79
CA ASN A 45 14.28 20.12 0.60
C ASN A 45 13.15 20.12 -0.45
N PRO A 46 12.30 21.15 -0.47
CA PRO A 46 11.22 21.25 -1.45
C PRO A 46 11.81 21.41 -2.86
N SER A 47 11.47 20.48 -3.77
CA SER A 47 11.85 20.53 -5.18
C SER A 47 10.71 20.00 -6.04
N ASP A 48 10.50 20.60 -7.22
CA ASP A 48 9.48 20.19 -8.17
C ASP A 48 9.70 18.76 -8.69
N GLU A 49 10.96 18.32 -8.79
CA GLU A 49 11.29 16.95 -9.18
C GLU A 49 10.82 15.93 -8.14
N LEU A 50 11.03 16.24 -6.85
CA LEU A 50 10.58 15.41 -5.73
C LEU A 50 9.05 15.35 -5.67
N ARG A 51 8.36 16.46 -5.95
CA ARG A 51 6.89 16.48 -6.03
C ARG A 51 6.38 15.53 -7.11
N GLN A 52 6.93 15.60 -8.32
CA GLN A 52 6.57 14.69 -9.41
C GLN A 52 6.88 13.23 -9.06
N GLU A 53 7.99 12.97 -8.36
CA GLU A 53 8.34 11.62 -7.93
C GLU A 53 7.35 11.08 -6.88
N ILE A 54 6.93 11.91 -5.91
CA ILE A 54 5.90 11.57 -4.94
C ILE A 54 4.60 11.21 -5.65
N ASP A 55 4.16 11.99 -6.64
CA ASP A 55 2.92 11.72 -7.39
C ASP A 55 2.98 10.39 -8.13
N ARG A 56 4.10 10.10 -8.80
CA ARG A 56 4.35 8.81 -9.47
C ARG A 56 4.30 7.66 -8.47
N ARG A 57 4.99 7.78 -7.32
CA ARG A 57 5.01 6.76 -6.27
C ARG A 57 3.63 6.57 -5.63
N MET A 58 2.87 7.64 -5.46
CA MET A 58 1.51 7.64 -4.93
C MET A 58 0.55 6.89 -5.87
N SER A 59 0.59 7.20 -7.16
CA SER A 59 -0.20 6.50 -8.19
C SER A 59 0.10 5.00 -8.22
N ALA A 60 1.39 4.62 -8.18
CA ALA A 60 1.80 3.22 -8.11
C ALA A 60 1.29 2.53 -6.84
N ALA A 61 1.36 3.20 -5.68
CA ALA A 61 0.85 2.68 -4.41
C ALA A 61 -0.66 2.45 -4.46
N TYR A 62 -1.44 3.41 -4.97
CA TYR A 62 -2.89 3.28 -5.11
C TYR A 62 -3.27 2.13 -6.04
N SER A 63 -2.65 2.06 -7.22
CA SER A 63 -2.86 0.96 -8.17
C SER A 63 -2.60 -0.41 -7.52
N LYS A 64 -1.53 -0.54 -6.72
CA LYS A 64 -1.20 -1.80 -6.06
C LYS A 64 -2.16 -2.14 -4.91
N ILE A 65 -2.62 -1.15 -4.15
CA ILE A 65 -3.62 -1.33 -3.09
C ILE A 65 -4.93 -1.86 -3.70
N ASP A 66 -5.39 -1.26 -4.79
CA ASP A 66 -6.66 -1.67 -5.44
C ASP A 66 -6.56 -3.06 -6.05
N LYS A 67 -5.43 -3.38 -6.68
CA LYS A 67 -5.14 -4.74 -7.15
C LYS A 67 -5.13 -5.74 -5.99
N ALA A 68 -4.58 -5.38 -4.83
CA ALA A 68 -4.57 -6.24 -3.66
C ALA A 68 -5.98 -6.46 -3.07
N VAL A 69 -6.86 -5.44 -3.11
CA VAL A 69 -8.27 -5.57 -2.73
C VAL A 69 -9.01 -6.47 -3.71
N LYS A 70 -8.89 -6.22 -5.02
CA LYS A 70 -9.53 -7.03 -6.09
C LYS A 70 -9.12 -8.50 -6.02
N ARG A 71 -7.87 -8.78 -5.64
CA ARG A 71 -7.35 -10.15 -5.49
C ARG A 71 -7.66 -10.79 -4.13
N GLY A 72 -8.36 -10.09 -3.23
CA GLY A 72 -8.74 -10.59 -1.91
C GLY A 72 -7.60 -10.65 -0.89
N ALA A 73 -6.43 -10.08 -1.19
CA ALA A 73 -5.32 -9.99 -0.24
C ALA A 73 -5.60 -8.96 0.88
N TYR A 74 -6.44 -7.96 0.60
CA TYR A 74 -6.99 -7.01 1.57
C TYR A 74 -8.51 -6.91 1.47
N HIS A 75 -9.15 -6.69 2.61
CA HIS A 75 -10.56 -6.26 2.65
C HIS A 75 -10.70 -4.81 2.17
N LYS A 76 -11.85 -4.45 1.59
CA LYS A 76 -12.16 -3.10 1.08
C LYS A 76 -11.80 -1.99 2.08
N ASN A 77 -12.24 -2.13 3.33
CA ASN A 77 -11.97 -1.14 4.38
C ASN A 77 -10.47 -0.99 4.71
N ASN A 78 -9.70 -2.07 4.61
CA ASN A 78 -8.25 -2.00 4.82
C ASN A 78 -7.57 -1.25 3.66
N GLY A 79 -8.01 -1.50 2.42
CA GLY A 79 -7.60 -0.71 1.26
C GLY A 79 -7.89 0.78 1.44
N SER A 80 -9.12 1.12 1.81
CA SER A 80 -9.54 2.52 2.05
C SER A 80 -8.72 3.19 3.15
N ARG A 81 -8.50 2.52 4.29
CA ARG A 81 -7.66 3.05 5.38
C ARG A 81 -6.22 3.33 4.94
N LYS A 82 -5.65 2.47 4.09
CA LYS A 82 -4.28 2.67 3.58
C LYS A 82 -4.19 3.87 2.63
N LYS A 83 -5.18 4.05 1.75
CA LYS A 83 -5.28 5.23 0.88
C LYS A 83 -5.42 6.51 1.70
N ALA A 84 -6.35 6.52 2.66
CA ALA A 84 -6.57 7.66 3.54
C ALA A 84 -5.29 8.04 4.31
N ARG A 85 -4.51 7.07 4.78
CA ARG A 85 -3.23 7.32 5.45
C ARG A 85 -2.20 8.02 4.55
N LEU A 86 -2.09 7.58 3.30
CA LEU A 86 -1.17 8.19 2.33
C LEU A 86 -1.62 9.61 1.98
N ALA A 87 -2.92 9.80 1.72
CA ALA A 87 -3.49 11.12 1.44
C ALA A 87 -3.28 12.10 2.60
N LYS A 88 -3.48 11.64 3.85
CA LYS A 88 -3.24 12.47 5.04
C LYS A 88 -1.78 12.92 5.14
N ALA A 89 -0.82 12.01 4.91
CA ALA A 89 0.59 12.34 4.95
C ALA A 89 0.97 13.33 3.82
N PHE A 90 0.46 13.10 2.61
CA PHE A 90 0.69 14.00 1.49
C PHE A 90 0.18 15.41 1.77
N LYS A 91 -1.08 15.54 2.23
CA LYS A 91 -1.68 16.83 2.56
C LYS A 91 -0.91 17.56 3.67
N ALA A 92 -0.46 16.86 4.70
CA ALA A 92 0.24 17.48 5.82
C ALA A 92 1.58 18.13 5.44
N HIS A 93 2.31 17.55 4.48
CA HIS A 93 3.69 17.96 4.16
C HIS A 93 3.84 18.69 2.82
N VAL A 94 2.98 18.40 1.85
CA VAL A 94 3.09 18.96 0.48
C VAL A 94 2.09 20.10 0.27
N GLU A 95 0.90 20.00 0.87
CA GLU A 95 -0.18 20.99 0.71
C GLU A 95 -0.67 21.50 2.08
N PRO A 96 0.18 22.19 2.87
CA PRO A 96 -0.18 22.58 4.23
C PRO A 96 -1.32 23.60 4.33
N PHE A 97 -1.83 24.18 3.22
CA PHE A 97 -2.97 25.09 3.29
C PHE A 97 -3.77 25.15 1.96
N SER A 98 -4.77 24.29 1.82
CA SER A 98 -5.95 24.59 0.99
C SER A 98 -7.12 24.78 1.95
N ALA A 99 -7.12 25.92 2.64
CA ALA A 99 -8.32 26.47 3.25
C ALA A 99 -9.11 27.20 2.15
N ALA A 100 -10.42 26.96 2.10
CA ALA A 100 -11.43 27.67 1.31
C ALA A 100 -11.33 27.55 -0.23
N SER A 101 -12.21 26.72 -0.78
CA SER A 101 -13.06 27.01 -1.96
C SER A 101 -14.27 26.08 -1.91
#